data_AF-A0A353FJA8-F1
#
_entry.id   AF-A0A353FJA8-F1
#
_cell.length_a   1.000
_cell.length_b   1.000
_cell.length_c   1.000
_cell.angle_alpha   90.00
_cell.angle_beta   90.00
_cell.angle_gamma   90.00
#
_symmetry.space_group_name_H-M   'P 1'
#
loop_
_entity.id
_entity.type
_entity.pdbx_description
1 polymer ?
#
loop_
_entity_poly.entity_id
_entity_poly.type
_entity_poly.pdbx_seq_one_letter_code
_entity_poly.pdbx_strand_id
1 'polypeptide(L)'
;MARTSPAHQNPPGTGALGLAVFIASLGTLFAGSLAAFWIIRGRAEMWSEGLPALPHGLWPATGVLVMLSISAQRALRELRAEERSSAIRMLRVVLLLAVVFLALQGLNWQSLISEQLPPTSGALYAFTFYLLTGLHALHV
;
A
#
# COMPACT_ATOMS: atom_id res chain seq x y z
N MET A 1 42.37 -16.00 19.71
CA MET A 1 42.45 -14.75 18.90
C MET A 1 41.70 -14.99 17.60
N ALA A 2 40.38 -14.75 17.57
CA ALA A 2 39.55 -15.01 16.39
C ALA A 2 39.52 -13.75 15.52
N ARG A 3 40.03 -13.85 14.28
CA ARG A 3 39.91 -12.77 13.29
C ARG A 3 38.46 -12.71 12.85
N THR A 4 37.73 -11.68 13.25
CA THR A 4 36.45 -11.35 12.61
C THR A 4 36.75 -10.97 11.16
N SER A 5 36.27 -11.76 10.20
CA SER A 5 36.35 -11.41 8.77
C SER A 5 35.80 -10.00 8.57
N PRO A 6 36.45 -9.14 7.75
CA PRO A 6 35.89 -7.83 7.43
C PRO A 6 34.51 -8.07 6.83
N ALA A 7 33.46 -7.57 7.49
CA ALA A 7 32.12 -7.55 6.91
C ALA A 7 32.24 -6.92 5.52
N HIS A 8 31.65 -7.54 4.50
CA HIS A 8 31.63 -7.01 3.15
C HIS A 8 30.90 -5.66 3.18
N GLN A 9 31.66 -4.57 3.35
CA GLN A 9 31.14 -3.22 3.38
C GLN A 9 30.83 -2.84 1.95
N ASN A 10 29.54 -2.82 1.61
CA ASN A 10 29.10 -2.32 0.33
C ASN A 10 29.55 -0.86 0.17
N PRO A 11 29.87 -0.42 -1.06
CA PRO A 11 30.18 0.98 -1.32
C PRO A 11 29.10 1.91 -0.74
N PRO A 12 29.49 3.09 -0.20
CA PRO A 12 28.53 4.06 0.29
C PRO A 12 27.52 4.39 -0.82
N GLY A 13 26.23 4.32 -0.49
CA GLY A 13 25.14 4.59 -1.43
C GLY A 13 24.50 3.37 -2.10
N THR A 14 25.07 2.16 -1.99
CA THR A 14 24.46 0.94 -2.57
C THR A 14 23.03 0.71 -2.05
N GLY A 15 22.78 0.92 -0.75
CA GLY A 15 21.45 0.78 -0.17
C GLY A 15 20.43 1.79 -0.70
N ALA A 16 20.86 3.05 -0.87
CA ALA A 16 20.00 4.10 -1.43
C ALA A 16 19.66 3.84 -2.91
N LEU A 17 20.64 3.38 -3.69
CA LEU A 17 20.41 2.98 -5.08
C LEU A 17 19.46 1.78 -5.17
N GLY A 18 19.67 0.75 -4.34
CA GLY A 18 18.78 -0.41 -4.29
C GLY A 18 17.33 -0.03 -3.95
N LEU A 19 17.14 0.86 -2.98
CA LEU A 19 15.81 1.40 -2.63
C LEU A 19 15.21 2.19 -3.80
N ALA A 20 16.00 3.03 -4.49
CA ALA A 20 15.51 3.80 -5.63
C ALA A 20 15.04 2.90 -6.78
N VAL A 21 15.81 1.86 -7.11
CA VAL A 21 15.43 0.87 -8.13
C VAL A 21 14.19 0.10 -7.72
N PHE A 22 14.09 -0.30 -6.44
CA PHE A 22 12.89 -0.96 -5.91
C PHE A 22 11.64 -0.07 -6.04
N ILE A 23 11.71 1.20 -5.62
CA ILE A 23 10.61 2.16 -5.73
C ILE A 23 10.24 2.39 -7.20
N ALA A 24 11.21 2.51 -8.12
CA ALA A 24 10.94 2.66 -9.55
C ALA A 24 10.24 1.43 -10.16
N SER A 25 10.65 0.23 -9.74
CA SER A 25 10.02 -1.02 -10.16
C SER A 25 8.58 -1.11 -9.66
N LEU A 26 8.34 -0.83 -8.37
CA LEU A 26 6.98 -0.75 -7.80
C LEU A 26 6.13 0.30 -8.51
N GLY A 27 6.69 1.48 -8.78
CA GLY A 27 6.03 2.54 -9.53
C GLY A 27 5.58 2.07 -10.91
N THR A 28 6.43 1.32 -11.61
CA THR A 28 6.09 0.72 -12.93
C THR A 28 4.95 -0.29 -12.81
N LEU A 29 4.95 -1.13 -11.77
CA LEU A 29 3.90 -2.12 -11.51
C LEU A 29 2.53 -1.45 -11.29
N PHE A 30 2.48 -0.41 -10.45
CA PHE A 30 1.24 0.35 -10.23
C PHE A 30 0.81 1.12 -11.47
N ALA A 31 1.74 1.79 -12.17
CA ALA A 31 1.44 2.54 -13.39
C ALA A 31 0.88 1.63 -14.49
N GLY A 32 1.47 0.45 -14.71
CA GLY A 32 0.95 -0.54 -15.66
C GLY A 32 -0.45 -1.03 -15.30
N SER A 33 -0.71 -1.26 -14.01
CA SER A 33 -2.02 -1.67 -13.52
C SER A 33 -3.09 -0.58 -13.72
N LEU A 34 -2.74 0.69 -13.47
CA LEU A 34 -3.63 1.83 -13.75
C LEU A 34 -3.85 2.03 -15.25
N ALA A 35 -2.81 1.87 -16.08
CA ALA A 35 -2.95 1.98 -17.53
C ALA A 35 -3.90 0.90 -18.07
N ALA A 36 -3.76 -0.34 -17.58
CA ALA A 36 -4.69 -1.43 -17.92
C ALA A 36 -6.13 -1.09 -17.54
N PHE A 37 -6.36 -0.57 -16.32
CA PHE A 37 -7.67 -0.06 -15.88
C PHE A 37 -8.24 0.98 -16.86
N TRP A 38 -7.47 1.99 -17.24
CA TRP A 38 -7.94 3.06 -18.12
C TRP A 38 -8.31 2.55 -19.52
N ILE A 39 -7.47 1.68 -20.10
CA ILE A 39 -7.74 1.08 -21.42
C ILE A 39 -9.03 0.27 -21.38
N ILE A 40 -9.17 -0.56 -20.36
CA ILE A 40 -10.35 -1.40 -20.13
C ILE A 40 -11.60 -0.53 -19.95
N ARG A 41 -11.52 0.49 -19.08
CA ARG A 41 -12.63 1.40 -18.77
C ARG A 41 -13.12 2.13 -20.00
N GLY A 42 -12.20 2.59 -20.85
CA GLY A 42 -12.50 3.34 -22.08
C GLY A 42 -13.15 2.50 -23.17
N ARG A 43 -13.08 1.16 -23.09
CA ARG A 43 -13.71 0.23 -24.04
C ARG A 43 -15.03 -0.36 -23.53
N ALA A 44 -15.34 -0.20 -22.25
CA ALA A 44 -16.54 -0.74 -21.65
C ALA A 44 -17.72 0.24 -21.83
N GLU A 45 -18.71 -0.17 -22.63
CA GLU A 45 -19.97 0.58 -22.79
C GLU A 45 -20.76 0.64 -21.48
N MET A 46 -20.78 -0.47 -20.72
CA MET A 46 -21.39 -0.57 -19.40
C MET A 46 -20.33 -0.92 -18.35
N TRP A 47 -20.12 -0.03 -17.37
CA TRP A 47 -19.01 -0.16 -16.41
C TRP A 47 -19.45 -0.49 -14.99
N SER A 48 -20.47 0.20 -14.49
CA SER A 48 -20.97 0.03 -13.12
C SER A 48 -22.50 0.04 -13.05
N GLU A 49 -23.19 0.10 -14.18
CA GLU A 49 -24.65 0.09 -14.18
C GLU A 49 -25.16 -1.27 -13.70
N GLY A 50 -26.04 -1.24 -12.69
CA GLY A 50 -26.54 -2.45 -12.03
C GLY A 50 -25.58 -3.09 -11.02
N LEU A 51 -24.39 -2.52 -10.79
CA LEU A 51 -23.44 -2.99 -9.77
C LEU A 51 -23.57 -2.18 -8.47
N PRO A 52 -23.30 -2.79 -7.29
CA PRO A 52 -23.27 -2.08 -6.03
C PRO A 52 -22.22 -0.97 -6.00
N ALA A 53 -22.49 0.08 -5.21
CA ALA A 53 -21.55 1.17 -5.00
C ALA A 53 -20.32 0.71 -4.19
N LEU A 54 -19.21 1.44 -4.30
CA LEU A 54 -18.03 1.15 -3.48
C LEU A 54 -18.33 1.33 -1.98
N PRO A 55 -17.73 0.50 -1.10
CA PRO A 55 -17.96 0.59 0.33
C PRO A 55 -17.55 1.96 0.88
N HIS A 56 -18.41 2.57 1.69
CA HIS A 56 -18.10 3.83 2.37
C HIS A 56 -16.91 3.72 3.34
N GLY A 57 -16.54 2.49 3.74
CA GLY A 57 -15.36 2.20 4.56
C GLY A 57 -14.02 2.51 3.90
N LEU A 58 -13.99 2.91 2.62
CA LEU A 58 -12.78 3.42 1.96
C LEU A 58 -12.34 4.79 2.49
N TRP A 59 -13.29 5.64 2.91
CA TRP A 59 -12.99 6.95 3.49
C TRP A 59 -12.20 6.87 4.82
N PRO A 60 -12.64 6.09 5.83
CA PRO A 60 -11.86 5.92 7.05
C PRO A 60 -10.52 5.24 6.78
N ALA A 61 -10.42 4.28 5.85
CA ALA A 61 -9.15 3.68 5.47
C ALA A 61 -8.16 4.72 4.92
N THR A 62 -8.65 5.66 4.10
CA THR A 62 -7.84 6.78 3.59
C THR A 62 -7.42 7.73 4.71
N GLY A 63 -8.32 8.03 5.65
CA GLY A 63 -7.98 8.80 6.86
C GLY A 63 -6.86 8.16 7.68
N VAL A 64 -6.88 6.82 7.83
CA VAL A 64 -5.82 6.08 8.51
C VAL A 64 -4.48 6.19 7.77
N LEU A 65 -4.46 6.10 6.44
CA LEU A 65 -3.22 6.30 5.66
C LEU A 65 -2.64 7.70 5.82
N VAL A 66 -3.49 8.74 5.88
CA VAL A 66 -3.03 10.12 6.13
C VAL A 66 -2.37 10.20 7.52
N MET A 67 -2.99 9.62 8.55
CA MET A 67 -2.41 9.56 9.90
C MET A 67 -1.10 8.76 9.94
N LEU A 68 -1.02 7.67 9.18
CA LEU A 68 0.19 6.85 9.05
C LEU A 68 1.33 7.67 8.45
N SER A 69 1.07 8.40 7.37
CA SER A 69 2.05 9.28 6.72
C SER A 69 2.57 10.37 7.66
N ILE A 70 1.67 11.05 8.40
CA ILE A 70 2.06 12.05 9.40
C ILE A 70 2.93 11.42 10.50
N SER A 71 2.59 10.22 10.96
CA SER A 71 3.33 9.50 12.00
C SER A 71 4.70 9.05 11.52
N ALA A 72 4.82 8.59 10.27
CA ALA A 72 6.08 8.22 9.64
C ALA A 72 7.00 9.45 9.47
N GLN A 73 6.44 10.58 9.03
CA GLN A 73 7.20 11.82 8.91
C GLN A 73 7.67 12.35 10.28
N ARG A 74 6.87 12.16 11.34
CA ARG A 74 7.29 12.44 12.72
C ARG A 74 8.43 11.51 13.14
N ALA A 75 8.32 10.19 12.93
CA ALA A 75 9.38 9.24 13.24
C ALA A 75 10.73 9.63 12.58
N LEU A 76 10.69 10.06 11.32
CA LEU A 76 11.88 10.53 10.60
C LEU A 76 12.48 11.80 11.22
N ARG A 77 11.65 12.76 11.65
CA ARG A 77 12.12 13.97 12.33
C ARG A 77 12.79 13.65 13.67
N GLU A 78 12.16 12.81 14.48
CA GLU A 78 12.71 12.37 15.78
C GLU A 78 14.05 11.63 15.59
N LEU A 79 14.15 10.79 14.56
CA LEU A 79 15.40 10.08 14.24
C LEU A 79 16.53 11.04 13.84
N ARG A 80 16.21 12.11 13.09
CA ARG A 80 17.17 13.17 12.72
C ARG A 80 17.57 14.06 13.89
N ALA A 81 16.73 14.16 14.91
CA ALA A 81 17.02 14.86 16.16
C ALA A 81 17.78 13.97 17.17
N GLU A 82 18.20 12.77 16.77
CA GLU A 82 18.87 11.76 17.61
C GLU A 82 18.01 11.24 18.79
N GLU A 83 16.71 11.52 18.79
CA GLU A 83 15.73 11.09 19.79
C GLU A 83 15.22 9.66 19.53
N ARG A 84 16.12 8.68 19.68
CA ARG A 84 15.89 7.27 19.31
C ARG A 84 14.65 6.66 19.97
N SER A 85 14.40 6.94 21.25
CA SER A 85 13.25 6.40 21.98
C SER A 85 11.93 6.91 21.40
N SER A 86 11.85 8.21 21.10
CA SER A 86 10.69 8.85 20.49
C SER A 86 10.46 8.33 19.06
N ALA A 87 11.53 8.18 18.27
CA ALA A 87 11.47 7.60 16.93
C ALA A 87 10.91 6.16 16.94
N ILE A 88 11.37 5.30 17.85
CA ILE A 88 10.86 3.92 18.00
C ILE A 88 9.37 3.93 18.38
N ARG A 89 8.96 4.81 19.29
CA ARG A 89 7.55 4.96 19.67
C ARG A 89 6.68 5.35 18.47
N MET A 90 7.12 6.33 17.68
CA MET A 90 6.40 6.72 16.45
C MET A 90 6.36 5.58 15.42
N LEU A 91 7.42 4.80 15.29
CA LEU A 91 7.44 3.65 14.38
C LEU A 91 6.44 2.55 14.80
N ARG A 92 6.23 2.35 16.12
CA ARG A 92 5.16 1.47 16.63
C ARG A 92 3.77 2.00 16.27
N VAL A 93 3.56 3.31 16.33
CA VAL A 93 2.31 3.94 15.89
C VAL A 93 2.08 3.73 14.40
N VAL A 94 3.12 3.90 13.57
CA VAL A 94 3.05 3.61 12.12
C VAL A 94 2.65 2.15 11.88
N LEU A 95 3.28 1.20 12.57
CA LEU A 95 2.95 -0.22 12.44
C LEU A 95 1.49 -0.50 12.85
N LEU A 96 1.02 0.08 13.96
CA LEU A 96 -0.36 -0.07 14.39
C LEU A 96 -1.35 0.46 13.35
N LEU A 97 -1.09 1.65 12.80
CA LEU A 97 -1.94 2.25 11.77
C LEU A 97 -1.94 1.42 10.48
N ALA A 98 -0.82 0.81 10.11
CA ALA A 98 -0.75 -0.11 8.96
C ALA A 98 -1.64 -1.34 9.17
N VAL A 99 -1.60 -1.96 10.36
CA VAL A 99 -2.48 -3.10 10.69
C VAL A 99 -3.95 -2.69 10.67
N VAL A 100 -4.29 -1.52 11.21
CA VAL A 100 -5.67 -0.99 11.17
C VAL A 100 -6.12 -0.76 9.72
N PHE A 101 -5.25 -0.21 8.87
CA PHE A 101 -5.55 -0.04 7.45
C PHE A 101 -5.84 -1.39 6.76
N LEU A 102 -5.00 -2.41 6.98
CA LEU A 102 -5.21 -3.74 6.40
C LEU A 102 -6.52 -4.38 6.87
N ALA A 103 -6.87 -4.21 8.15
CA ALA A 103 -8.15 -4.69 8.68
C ALA A 103 -9.34 -3.99 8.01
N LEU A 104 -9.31 -2.65 7.88
CA LEU A 104 -10.36 -1.90 7.17
C LEU A 104 -10.46 -2.31 5.70
N GLN A 105 -9.34 -2.53 5.03
CA GLN A 105 -9.31 -2.98 3.64
C GLN A 105 -9.93 -4.38 3.49
N GLY A 106 -9.63 -5.30 4.41
CA GLY A 106 -10.25 -6.63 4.47
C GLY A 106 -11.76 -6.58 4.71
N LEU A 107 -12.22 -5.68 5.57
CA LEU A 107 -13.66 -5.46 5.80
C LEU A 107 -14.36 -4.90 4.54
N ASN A 108 -13.72 -3.97 3.83
CA ASN A 108 -14.25 -3.44 2.56
C ASN A 108 -14.37 -4.54 1.49
N TRP A 109 -13.40 -5.46 1.41
CA TRP A 109 -13.49 -6.62 0.52
C TRP A 109 -14.64 -7.56 0.93
N GLN A 110 -14.81 -7.84 2.21
CA GLN A 110 -15.91 -8.67 2.70
C GLN A 110 -17.28 -8.05 2.40
N SER A 111 -17.44 -6.74 2.56
CA SER A 111 -18.68 -6.03 2.21
C SER A 111 -19.06 -6.26 0.75
N LEU A 112 -18.12 -6.05 -0.18
CA LEU A 112 -18.38 -6.25 -1.62
C LEU A 112 -18.68 -7.71 -1.99
N ILE A 113 -18.01 -8.66 -1.35
CA ILE A 113 -18.31 -10.09 -1.54
C ILE A 113 -19.73 -10.40 -1.05
N SER A 114 -20.14 -9.83 0.08
CA SER A 114 -21.49 -10.01 0.65
C SER A 114 -22.59 -9.39 -0.20
N GLU A 115 -22.27 -8.37 -1.00
CA GLU A 115 -23.14 -7.72 -1.99
C GLU A 115 -23.11 -8.45 -3.36
N GLN A 116 -22.74 -9.74 -3.38
CA GLN A 116 -22.68 -10.59 -4.56
C GLN A 116 -21.71 -10.09 -5.65
N LEU A 117 -20.69 -9.31 -5.27
CA LEU A 117 -19.64 -8.82 -6.17
C LEU A 117 -18.26 -9.41 -5.84
N PRO A 118 -18.09 -10.75 -5.91
CA PRO A 118 -16.79 -11.37 -5.72
C PRO A 118 -15.84 -11.04 -6.89
N PRO A 119 -14.52 -11.20 -6.70
CA PRO A 119 -13.53 -11.02 -7.77
C PRO A 119 -13.76 -11.96 -8.97
N THR A 120 -14.49 -13.06 -8.78
CA THR A 120 -14.83 -14.06 -9.81
C THR A 120 -16.16 -13.78 -10.53
N SER A 121 -16.84 -12.68 -10.23
CA SER A 121 -18.14 -12.31 -10.84
C SER A 121 -18.10 -12.08 -12.35
N GLY A 122 -16.91 -12.08 -12.97
CA GLY A 122 -16.73 -11.73 -14.38
C GLY A 122 -16.87 -10.22 -14.66
N ALA A 123 -17.31 -9.45 -13.67
CA ALA A 123 -17.36 -7.99 -13.76
C ALA A 123 -15.94 -7.42 -13.72
N LEU A 124 -15.54 -6.83 -14.83
CA LEU A 124 -14.21 -6.23 -15.00
C LEU A 124 -13.96 -5.07 -14.01
N TYR A 125 -15.06 -4.41 -13.59
CA TYR A 125 -15.09 -3.47 -12.48
C TYR A 125 -14.57 -4.08 -11.17
N ALA A 126 -15.13 -5.22 -10.75
CA ALA A 126 -14.76 -5.91 -9.53
C ALA A 126 -13.30 -6.39 -9.61
N PHE A 127 -12.93 -7.06 -10.70
CA PHE A 127 -11.56 -7.52 -10.91
C PHE A 127 -10.54 -6.39 -10.76
N THR A 128 -10.77 -5.25 -11.42
CA THR A 128 -9.81 -4.13 -11.38
C THR A 128 -9.72 -3.50 -9.99
N PHE A 129 -10.85 -3.40 -9.28
CA PHE A 129 -10.88 -2.95 -7.90
C PHE A 129 -10.06 -3.86 -6.97
N TYR A 130 -10.30 -5.17 -7.00
CA TYR A 130 -9.58 -6.13 -6.15
C TYR A 130 -8.10 -6.23 -6.52
N LEU A 131 -7.74 -6.15 -7.81
CA LEU A 131 -6.36 -6.16 -8.25
C LEU A 131 -5.59 -4.95 -7.72
N LEU A 132 -6.11 -3.74 -7.93
CA LEU A 132 -5.44 -2.51 -7.51
C LEU A 132 -5.38 -2.38 -5.99
N THR A 133 -6.49 -2.62 -5.31
CA THR A 133 -6.53 -2.53 -3.83
C THR A 133 -5.75 -3.66 -3.17
N GLY A 134 -5.73 -4.86 -3.77
CA GLY A 134 -4.94 -6.00 -3.32
C GLY A 134 -3.45 -5.75 -3.45
N LEU A 135 -3.00 -5.24 -4.60
CA LEU A 135 -1.60 -4.87 -4.80
C LEU A 135 -1.18 -3.75 -3.85
N HIS A 136 -2.05 -2.76 -3.63
CA HIS A 136 -1.79 -1.70 -2.66
C HIS A 136 -1.67 -2.24 -1.23
N ALA A 137 -2.58 -3.11 -0.81
CA ALA A 137 -2.52 -3.74 0.51
C ALA A 137 -1.27 -4.61 0.70
N LEU A 138 -0.80 -5.29 -0.35
CA LEU A 138 0.44 -6.08 -0.28
C LEU A 138 1.69 -5.18 -0.16
N HIS A 139 1.64 -3.97 -0.71
CA HIS A 139 2.75 -3.03 -0.66
C HIS A 139 2.89 -2.33 0.71
N VAL A 140 1.76 -2.01 1.35
CA VAL A 140 1.69 -1.31 2.65
C VAL A 140 2.23 -2.18 3.79
#